data_AF-A0A379W575-F1
#
_entry.id   AF-A0A379W575-F1
#
_cell.length_a   1.000
_cell.length_b   1.000
_cell.length_c   1.000
_cell.angle_alpha   90.00
_cell.angle_beta   90.00
_cell.angle_gamma   90.00
#
_symmetry.space_group_name_H-M   'P 1'
#
loop_
_entity.id
_entity.type
_entity.pdbx_description
1 polymer ?
#
loop_
_entity_poly.entity_id
_entity_poly.type
_entity_poly.pdbx_seq_one_letter_code
_entity_poly.pdbx_strand_id
1 'polypeptide(L)'
;MLDPGHGGIDTGAIGRNGSQEKHVVLAIAKNVRAILRNHGIDARLTRTGDTFIPLYDRVEIAHKHGADLFMSIHADGFTNPKAAGASVFALSNRGASSAMAKYLSERENRADEVAGKKATDRDHLLQQVLFDLVQTDTIKTV
;
A
#
# COMPACT_ATOMS: atom_id res chain seq x y z
N MET A 1 -7.62 0.80 -9.64
CA MET A 1 -7.05 -0.32 -8.85
C MET A 1 -7.08 0.05 -7.38
N LEU A 2 -7.63 -0.82 -6.53
CA LEU A 2 -7.62 -0.69 -5.08
C LEU A 2 -6.57 -1.66 -4.51
N ASP A 3 -5.67 -1.16 -3.69
CA ASP A 3 -4.62 -1.96 -3.07
C ASP A 3 -4.80 -2.01 -1.56
N PRO A 4 -5.43 -3.07 -1.01
CA PRO A 4 -5.45 -3.25 0.44
C PRO A 4 -4.04 -3.64 0.92
N GLY A 5 -3.43 -2.76 1.72
CA GLY A 5 -2.07 -2.91 2.26
C GLY A 5 -1.83 -4.26 2.97
N HIS A 6 -0.57 -4.67 3.06
CA HIS A 6 -0.13 -5.89 3.76
C HIS A 6 -0.78 -7.17 3.21
N GLY A 7 -0.92 -8.21 4.05
CA GLY A 7 -1.57 -9.48 3.73
C GLY A 7 -0.69 -10.69 4.04
N GLY A 8 -1.32 -11.82 4.32
CA GLY A 8 -0.62 -13.07 4.62
C GLY A 8 0.30 -12.92 5.83
N ILE A 9 1.60 -13.10 5.60
CA ILE A 9 2.67 -13.00 6.60
C ILE A 9 2.88 -11.57 7.13
N ASP A 10 2.53 -10.55 6.33
CA ASP A 10 2.58 -9.17 6.77
C ASP A 10 1.25 -8.77 7.40
N THR A 11 1.24 -8.58 8.71
CA THR A 11 0.04 -8.20 9.47
C THR A 11 -0.29 -6.71 9.37
N GLY A 12 0.67 -5.89 8.95
CA GLY A 12 0.63 -4.45 9.17
C GLY A 12 0.57 -4.09 10.66
N ALA A 13 -0.05 -2.97 10.99
CA ALA A 13 -0.27 -2.53 12.36
C ALA A 13 -1.16 -3.49 13.13
N ILE A 14 -0.81 -3.71 14.41
CA ILE A 14 -1.63 -4.47 15.35
C ILE A 14 -2.21 -3.48 16.36
N GLY A 15 -3.54 -3.37 16.35
CA GLY A 15 -4.27 -2.53 17.30
C GLY A 15 -4.23 -3.11 18.71
N ARG A 16 -4.57 -2.27 19.70
CA ARG A 16 -4.51 -2.63 21.14
C ARG A 16 -5.26 -3.92 21.50
N ASN A 17 -6.35 -4.22 20.79
CA ASN A 17 -7.19 -5.40 21.02
C ASN A 17 -6.86 -6.58 20.07
N GLY A 18 -5.73 -6.53 19.36
CA GLY A 18 -5.29 -7.59 18.45
C GLY A 18 -5.85 -7.49 17.03
N SER A 19 -6.56 -6.41 16.68
CA SER A 19 -6.99 -6.17 15.30
C SER A 19 -5.78 -5.99 14.38
N GLN A 20 -5.72 -6.74 13.29
CA GLN A 20 -4.62 -6.64 12.32
C GLN A 20 -5.04 -5.78 11.14
N GLU A 21 -4.20 -4.81 10.80
CA GLU A 21 -4.42 -3.86 9.70
C GLU A 21 -4.80 -4.56 8.40
N LYS A 22 -4.09 -5.64 8.04
CA LYS A 22 -4.34 -6.43 6.81
C LYS A 22 -5.80 -6.86 6.63
N HIS A 23 -6.52 -7.13 7.72
CA HIS A 23 -7.93 -7.55 7.67
C HIS A 23 -8.87 -6.35 7.57
N VAL A 24 -8.57 -5.28 8.31
CA VAL A 24 -9.33 -4.04 8.30
C VAL A 24 -9.30 -3.42 6.89
N VAL A 25 -8.12 -3.27 6.30
CA VAL A 25 -7.96 -2.64 4.99
C VAL A 25 -8.56 -3.47 3.86
N LEU A 26 -8.51 -4.81 3.96
CA LEU A 26 -9.18 -5.69 2.99
C LEU A 26 -10.70 -5.54 3.04
N ALA A 27 -11.28 -5.43 4.24
CA ALA A 27 -12.72 -5.22 4.40
C ALA A 27 -13.14 -3.85 3.83
N ILE A 28 -12.38 -2.80 4.12
CA ILE A 28 -12.60 -1.46 3.57
C ILE A 28 -12.52 -1.50 2.04
N ALA A 29 -11.47 -2.09 1.47
CA ALA A 29 -11.27 -2.15 0.02
C ALA A 29 -12.41 -2.92 -0.70
N LYS A 30 -12.93 -4.00 -0.10
CA LYS A 30 -14.10 -4.73 -0.62
C LYS A 30 -15.36 -3.86 -0.63
N ASN A 31 -15.59 -3.09 0.43
CA ASN A 31 -16.73 -2.17 0.51
C ASN A 31 -16.61 -1.03 -0.51
N VAL A 32 -15.44 -0.39 -0.60
CA VAL A 32 -15.15 0.64 -1.60
C VAL A 32 -15.37 0.10 -3.01
N ARG A 33 -14.86 -1.11 -3.30
CA ARG A 33 -15.08 -1.79 -4.59
C ARG A 33 -16.57 -1.94 -4.91
N ALA A 34 -17.37 -2.39 -3.96
CA ALA A 34 -18.81 -2.58 -4.16
C ALA A 34 -19.51 -1.24 -4.47
N ILE A 35 -19.17 -0.18 -3.72
CA ILE A 35 -19.71 1.17 -3.95
C ILE A 35 -19.33 1.68 -5.33
N LEU A 36 -18.06 1.58 -5.72
CA LEU A 36 -17.58 2.04 -7.03
C LEU A 36 -18.24 1.27 -8.19
N ARG A 37 -18.38 -0.05 -8.06
CA ARG A 37 -19.07 -0.88 -9.06
C ARG A 37 -20.54 -0.52 -9.21
N ASN A 38 -21.22 -0.16 -8.12
CA ASN A 38 -22.60 0.32 -8.18
C ASN A 38 -22.73 1.65 -8.95
N HIS A 39 -21.64 2.42 -9.09
CA HIS A 39 -21.57 3.64 -9.88
C HIS A 39 -20.97 3.41 -11.28
N GLY A 40 -20.86 2.15 -11.74
CA GLY A 40 -20.37 1.82 -13.09
C GLY A 40 -18.85 1.89 -13.26
N ILE A 41 -18.08 2.01 -12.17
CA ILE A 41 -16.61 2.08 -12.22
C ILE A 41 -16.03 0.65 -12.11
N ASP A 42 -15.13 0.25 -13.02
CA ASP A 42 -14.41 -1.03 -12.91
C ASP A 42 -13.34 -0.97 -11.80
N ALA A 43 -13.78 -1.27 -10.58
CA ALA A 43 -12.90 -1.40 -9.43
C ALA A 43 -12.38 -2.85 -9.28
N ARG A 44 -11.06 -3.01 -9.35
CA ARG A 44 -10.31 -4.26 -9.10
C ARG A 44 -9.43 -4.12 -7.86
N LEU A 45 -9.07 -5.26 -7.27
CA LEU A 45 -8.22 -5.33 -6.09
C LEU A 45 -6.89 -6.01 -6.44
N THR A 46 -5.78 -5.57 -5.85
CA THR A 46 -4.48 -6.28 -5.94
C THR A 46 -4.55 -7.66 -5.28
N ARG A 47 -5.23 -7.77 -4.14
CA ARG A 47 -5.59 -9.05 -3.46
C ARG A 47 -7.06 -9.10 -3.06
N THR A 48 -7.65 -10.28 -3.16
CA THR A 48 -9.06 -10.55 -2.75
C THR A 48 -9.17 -11.36 -1.46
N GLY A 49 -8.05 -11.96 -1.01
CA GLY A 49 -7.92 -12.76 0.20
C GLY A 49 -6.77 -12.31 1.10
N ASP A 50 -6.47 -13.12 2.11
CA ASP A 50 -5.36 -12.88 3.04
C ASP A 50 -4.04 -13.45 2.48
N THR A 51 -3.51 -12.77 1.47
CA THR A 51 -2.27 -13.16 0.78
C THR A 51 -1.31 -11.99 0.74
N PHE A 52 -0.03 -12.26 0.98
CA PHE A 52 1.03 -11.27 0.82
C PHE A 52 1.29 -11.03 -0.67
N ILE A 53 1.43 -9.76 -1.06
CA ILE A 53 1.88 -9.35 -2.40
C ILE A 53 3.01 -8.34 -2.20
N PRO A 54 4.20 -8.55 -2.81
CA PRO A 54 5.29 -7.58 -2.79
C PRO A 54 4.89 -6.21 -3.33
N LEU A 55 5.51 -5.14 -2.85
CA LEU A 55 5.16 -3.77 -3.25
C LEU A 55 5.27 -3.55 -4.77
N TYR A 56 6.33 -4.06 -5.39
CA TYR A 56 6.52 -3.97 -6.84
C TYR A 56 5.39 -4.66 -7.62
N ASP A 57 5.02 -5.87 -7.21
CA ASP A 57 3.99 -6.67 -7.88
C ASP A 57 2.60 -5.98 -7.81
N ARG A 58 2.31 -5.23 -6.75
CA ARG A 58 1.05 -4.47 -6.62
C ARG A 58 0.91 -3.41 -7.72
N VAL A 59 1.99 -2.69 -8.01
CA VAL A 59 2.02 -1.69 -9.09
C VAL A 59 1.95 -2.38 -10.45
N GLU A 60 2.66 -3.50 -10.62
CA GLU A 60 2.62 -4.26 -11.87
C GLU A 60 1.21 -4.79 -12.18
N ILE A 61 0.46 -5.25 -11.17
CA ILE A 61 -0.95 -5.65 -11.31
C ILE A 61 -1.80 -4.47 -11.81
N ALA A 62 -1.56 -3.26 -11.30
CA ALA A 62 -2.27 -2.06 -11.74
C ALA A 62 -1.98 -1.73 -13.21
N HIS A 63 -0.71 -1.76 -13.61
CA HIS A 63 -0.29 -1.54 -15.00
C HIS A 63 -0.86 -2.60 -15.94
N LYS A 64 -0.78 -3.89 -15.58
CA LYS A 64 -1.32 -5.01 -16.39
C LYS A 64 -2.82 -4.88 -16.63
N HIS A 65 -3.55 -4.27 -15.70
CA HIS A 65 -4.98 -4.01 -15.83
C HIS A 65 -5.32 -2.64 -16.42
N GLY A 66 -4.31 -1.86 -16.84
CA GLY A 66 -4.52 -0.52 -17.41
C GLY A 66 -5.26 0.41 -16.46
N ALA A 67 -4.94 0.36 -15.16
CA ALA A 67 -5.66 1.13 -14.16
C ALA A 67 -5.43 2.63 -14.31
N ASP A 68 -6.50 3.41 -14.44
CA ASP A 68 -6.44 4.88 -14.52
C ASP A 68 -6.07 5.53 -13.18
N LEU A 69 -6.37 4.86 -12.07
CA LEU A 69 -6.08 5.31 -10.71
C LEU A 69 -5.60 4.13 -9.87
N PHE A 70 -4.53 4.33 -9.12
CA PHE A 70 -4.08 3.42 -8.07
C PHE A 70 -4.35 4.03 -6.70
N MET A 71 -5.04 3.31 -5.82
CA MET A 71 -5.36 3.75 -4.47
C MET A 71 -4.96 2.66 -3.48
N SER A 72 -3.88 2.91 -2.73
CA SER A 72 -3.53 2.07 -1.59
C SER A 72 -4.32 2.46 -0.35
N ILE A 73 -4.77 1.45 0.41
CA ILE A 73 -5.60 1.60 1.59
C ILE A 73 -4.84 0.99 2.78
N HIS A 74 -4.54 1.84 3.76
CA HIS A 74 -3.85 1.51 4.99
C HIS A 74 -4.67 1.95 6.21
N ALA A 75 -4.42 1.32 7.35
CA ALA A 75 -4.94 1.67 8.66
C ALA A 75 -3.76 1.67 9.64
N ASP A 76 -2.84 2.60 9.39
CA ASP A 76 -1.54 2.69 10.02
C ASP A 76 -1.63 2.77 11.56
N GLY A 77 -0.50 2.43 12.19
CA GLY A 77 -0.31 2.55 13.64
C GLY A 77 0.77 3.57 13.97
N PHE A 78 0.58 4.32 15.05
CA PHE A 78 1.59 5.22 15.60
C PHE A 78 1.86 4.94 17.08
N THR A 79 3.05 5.30 17.56
CA THR A 79 3.49 5.01 18.94
C THR A 79 2.70 5.79 19.99
N ASN A 80 2.20 6.98 19.64
CA ASN A 80 1.30 7.76 20.49
C ASN A 80 -0.17 7.36 20.24
N PRO A 81 -0.88 6.78 21.24
CA PRO A 81 -2.27 6.34 21.07
C PRO A 81 -3.26 7.51 20.89
N LYS A 82 -2.83 8.75 21.09
CA LYS A 82 -3.64 9.95 20.81
C LYS A 82 -3.64 10.34 19.32
N ALA A 83 -2.73 9.79 18.51
CA ALA A 83 -2.73 10.03 17.07
C ALA A 83 -3.89 9.26 16.42
N ALA A 84 -4.86 9.99 15.88
CA ALA A 84 -6.05 9.44 15.24
C ALA A 84 -6.55 10.38 14.14
N GLY A 85 -7.29 9.83 13.18
CA GLY A 85 -7.87 10.57 12.06
C GLY A 85 -7.63 9.87 10.72
N ALA A 86 -8.32 10.33 9.69
CA ALA A 86 -8.07 9.89 8.32
C ALA A 86 -7.05 10.83 7.66
N SER A 87 -6.15 10.25 6.86
CA SER A 87 -5.13 10.98 6.11
C SER A 87 -5.04 10.44 4.70
N VAL A 88 -4.76 11.33 3.74
CA VAL A 88 -4.49 10.97 2.35
C VAL A 88 -3.09 11.44 2.01
N PHE A 89 -2.30 10.55 1.44
CA PHE A 89 -0.95 10.84 0.96
C PHE A 89 -0.91 10.70 -0.55
N ALA A 90 -0.13 11.56 -1.18
CA ALA A 90 0.26 11.46 -2.58
C ALA A 90 1.78 11.45 -2.66
N LEU A 91 2.32 10.81 -3.69
CA LEU A 91 3.76 10.76 -3.92
C LEU A 91 4.34 12.17 -4.07
N SER A 92 5.54 12.39 -3.52
CA SER A 92 6.25 13.67 -3.59
C SER A 92 7.72 13.45 -3.94
N ASN A 93 8.16 14.03 -5.05
CA ASN A 93 9.58 14.04 -5.46
C ASN A 93 10.44 15.04 -4.67
N ARG A 94 9.85 15.84 -3.77
CA ARG A 94 10.55 16.87 -2.98
C ARG A 94 10.69 16.51 -1.50
N GLY A 95 10.41 15.26 -1.15
CA GLY A 95 10.39 14.77 0.23
C GLY A 95 9.00 14.82 0.87
N ALA A 96 8.88 14.16 2.02
CA ALA A 96 7.64 14.07 2.78
C ALA A 96 7.20 15.43 3.33
N SER A 97 5.89 15.71 3.30
CA SER A 97 5.30 16.97 3.78
C SER A 97 5.36 17.15 5.30
N SER A 98 5.67 16.07 6.05
CA SER A 98 5.84 16.10 7.50
C SER A 98 6.69 14.93 7.99
N ALA A 99 7.19 15.02 9.23
CA ALA A 99 7.90 13.91 9.88
C ALA A 99 7.02 12.66 10.01
N MET A 100 5.71 12.83 10.24
CA MET A 100 4.75 11.73 10.29
C MET A 100 4.62 11.04 8.92
N ALA A 101 4.47 11.83 7.85
CA ALA A 101 4.41 11.30 6.48
C ALA A 101 5.71 10.55 6.12
N LYS A 102 6.87 11.05 6.56
CA LYS A 102 8.15 10.37 6.36
C LYS A 102 8.20 9.03 7.09
N TYR A 103 7.84 9.02 8.38
CA TYR A 103 7.84 7.81 9.19
C TYR A 103 6.92 6.72 8.64
N LEU A 104 5.70 7.10 8.22
CA LEU A 104 4.77 6.17 7.60
C LEU A 104 5.31 5.65 6.26
N SER A 105 5.83 6.51 5.40
CA SER A 105 6.41 6.09 4.12
C SER A 105 7.56 5.10 4.31
N GLU A 106 8.48 5.35 5.24
CA GLU A 106 9.58 4.43 5.55
C GLU A 106 9.08 3.12 6.13
N ARG A 107 7.97 3.12 6.85
CA ARG A 107 7.36 1.91 7.41
C ARG A 107 6.71 1.06 6.32
N GLU A 108 5.91 1.68 5.46
CA GLU A 108 5.20 0.97 4.40
C GLU A 108 6.17 0.44 3.33
N ASN A 109 7.24 1.17 3.03
CA ASN A 109 8.29 0.70 2.11
C ASN A 109 9.07 -0.53 2.64
N ARG A 110 9.00 -0.81 3.95
CA ARG A 110 9.63 -1.99 4.57
C ARG A 110 8.70 -3.20 4.66
N ALA A 111 7.48 -3.13 4.13
CA ALA A 111 6.55 -4.26 4.11
C ALA A 111 7.17 -5.52 3.48
N ASP A 112 8.00 -5.35 2.45
CA ASP A 112 8.68 -6.45 1.77
C ASP A 112 9.81 -7.10 2.59
N GLU A 113 10.29 -6.47 3.66
CA GLU A 113 11.28 -7.06 4.58
C GLU A 113 10.66 -8.17 5.44
N VAL A 114 9.36 -8.04 5.77
CA VAL A 114 8.60 -9.04 6.54
C VAL A 114 8.55 -10.38 5.81
N ALA A 115 8.71 -10.37 4.49
CA ALA A 115 8.70 -11.56 3.66
C ALA A 115 9.95 -12.45 3.75
N GLY A 116 11.02 -12.02 4.43
CA GLY A 116 12.15 -12.87 4.84
C GLY A 116 12.67 -13.85 3.76
N LYS A 117 13.59 -13.38 2.90
CA LYS A 117 14.44 -14.16 1.97
C LYS A 117 13.72 -15.09 0.97
N LYS A 118 13.15 -14.51 -0.08
CA LYS A 118 13.10 -15.14 -1.42
C LYS A 118 13.68 -14.29 -2.56
N ALA A 119 14.04 -13.04 -2.28
CA ALA A 119 14.80 -12.17 -3.16
C ALA A 119 16.16 -11.95 -2.49
N THR A 120 17.26 -12.01 -3.26
CA THR A 120 18.58 -11.69 -2.71
C THR A 120 18.61 -10.20 -2.33
N ASP A 121 19.44 -9.77 -1.37
CA ASP A 121 19.50 -8.34 -0.97
C ASP A 121 19.71 -7.37 -2.16
N ARG A 122 20.29 -7.84 -3.27
CA ARG A 122 20.39 -7.09 -4.52
C ARG A 122 19.06 -6.93 -5.24
N ASP A 123 18.23 -7.96 -5.27
CA ASP A 123 16.92 -7.93 -5.94
C ASP A 123 15.95 -7.00 -5.21
N HIS A 124 15.95 -6.99 -3.87
CA HIS A 124 15.15 -6.05 -3.08
C HIS A 124 15.54 -4.60 -3.34
N LEU A 125 16.84 -4.29 -3.32
CA LEU A 125 17.33 -2.94 -3.63
C LEU A 125 17.00 -2.55 -5.07
N LEU A 126 17.14 -3.47 -6.03
CA LEU A 126 16.76 -3.22 -7.43
C LEU A 126 15.25 -3.00 -7.58
N GLN A 127 14.41 -3.80 -6.92
CA GLN A 127 12.96 -3.64 -6.93
C GLN A 127 12.54 -2.31 -6.30
N GLN A 128 13.18 -1.90 -5.20
CA GLN A 128 12.94 -0.62 -4.56
C GLN A 128 13.36 0.55 -5.46
N VAL A 129 14.53 0.48 -6.10
CA VAL A 129 14.99 1.50 -7.06
C VAL A 129 14.08 1.56 -8.29
N LEU A 130 13.66 0.40 -8.83
CA LEU A 130 12.73 0.34 -9.96
C LEU A 130 11.34 0.88 -9.58
N PHE A 131 10.86 0.57 -8.38
CA PHE A 131 9.62 1.09 -7.84
C PHE A 131 9.69 2.62 -7.68
N ASP A 132 10.75 3.15 -7.08
CA ASP A 132 10.98 4.59 -6.94
C ASP A 132 11.05 5.28 -8.30
N LEU A 133 11.70 4.67 -9.31
CA LEU A 133 11.74 5.15 -10.69
C LEU A 133 10.35 5.21 -11.33
N VAL A 134 9.56 4.14 -11.22
CA VAL A 134 8.19 4.06 -11.75
C VAL A 134 7.26 5.08 -11.08
N GLN A 135 7.37 5.22 -9.76
CA GLN A 135 6.62 6.22 -9.01
C GLN A 135 7.01 7.65 -9.40
N THR A 136 8.31 7.91 -9.55
CA THR A 136 8.82 9.22 -9.97
C THR A 136 8.32 9.60 -11.36
N ASP A 137 8.27 8.64 -12.29
CA ASP A 137 7.77 8.86 -13.65
C ASP A 137 6.28 9.19 -13.65
N THR A 138 5.48 8.44 -12.88
CA THR A 138 4.03 8.69 -12.70
C THR A 138 3.74 10.12 -12.26
N ILE A 139 4.57 10.73 -11.41
CA ILE A 139 4.41 12.13 -10.98
C ILE A 139 4.74 13.13 -12.10
N LYS A 140 5.69 12.80 -12.98
CA LYS A 140 6.11 13.72 -14.05
C LYS A 140 5.12 13.78 -15.21
N THR A 141 4.30 12.76 -15.38
CA THR A 141 3.33 12.66 -16.48
C THR A 141 1.98 13.33 -16.16
N VAL A 142 1.79 13.85 -14.95
CA VAL A 142 0.61 14.64 -14.53
C VAL A 142 0.89 16.14 -14.50
#